data_AF-T0ZUT7-F1
#
_entry.id   AF-T0ZUT7-F1
#
_cell.length_a   1.000
_cell.length_b   1.000
_cell.length_c   1.000
_cell.angle_alpha   90.00
_cell.angle_beta   90.00
_cell.angle_gamma   90.00
#
_symmetry.space_group_name_H-M   'P 1'
#
loop_
_entity.id
_entity.type
_entity.pdbx_description
1 polymer ?
#
loop_
_entity_poly.entity_id
_entity_poly.type
_entity_poly.pdbx_seq_one_letter_code
_entity_poly.pdbx_strand_id
1 'polypeptide(L)' 'RYVTTTMSGVNPNGTPYDDPGIPWVSYFNGGDALHGFLRSQYGFPQSLGCVEMPFASAGAIYPWTPIGTLVTIL' A
#
# COMPACT_ATOMS: atom_id res chain seq x y z
N ARG A 1 10.10 -0.73 5.04
CA ARG A 1 9.10 0.21 5.60
C ARG A 1 9.59 1.63 5.32
N TYR A 2 8.76 2.48 4.73
CA TYR A 2 9.14 3.83 4.27
C TYR A 2 8.06 4.85 4.61
N VAL A 3 8.46 6.07 4.98
CA VAL A 3 7.51 7.17 5.20
C VAL A 3 6.88 7.60 3.88
N THR A 4 7.67 7.62 2.82
CA THR A 4 7.24 7.80 1.45
C THR A 4 8.17 7.01 0.52
N THR A 5 7.65 6.47 -0.56
CA THR A 5 8.44 5.84 -1.63
C THR A 5 7.68 5.92 -2.95
N THR A 6 8.38 5.62 -4.03
CA THR A 6 7.77 5.27 -5.32
C THR A 6 7.44 3.79 -5.33
N MET A 7 6.26 3.43 -5.83
CA MET A 7 5.85 2.04 -6.09
C MET A 7 5.61 1.86 -7.58
N SER A 8 6.17 0.81 -8.16
CA SER A 8 6.11 0.57 -9.62
C SER A 8 5.89 -0.90 -9.92
N GLY A 9 5.30 -1.20 -11.07
CA GLY A 9 5.05 -2.57 -11.51
C GLY A 9 4.30 -2.62 -12.84
N VAL A 10 3.52 -3.68 -13.05
CA VAL A 10 2.79 -3.92 -14.30
C VAL A 10 1.31 -4.16 -14.00
N ASN A 11 0.44 -3.39 -14.66
CA ASN A 11 -1.00 -3.55 -14.60
C ASN A 11 -1.45 -4.86 -15.28
N PRO A 12 -2.67 -5.35 -15.02
CA PRO A 12 -3.16 -6.60 -15.61
C PRO A 12 -3.25 -6.55 -17.15
N ASN A 13 -3.34 -5.35 -17.73
CA ASN A 13 -3.33 -5.12 -19.18
C ASN A 13 -1.90 -5.05 -19.77
N GLY A 14 -0.86 -5.31 -18.99
CA GLY A 14 0.53 -5.29 -19.41
C GLY A 14 1.19 -3.91 -19.43
N THR A 15 0.45 -2.83 -19.13
CA THR A 15 1.04 -1.48 -19.06
C THR A 15 1.81 -1.30 -17.76
N PRO A 16 3.00 -0.67 -17.77
CA PRO A 16 3.70 -0.37 -16.53
C PRO A 16 2.99 0.73 -15.74
N TYR A 17 3.16 0.74 -14.43
CA TYR A 17 2.80 1.86 -13.55
C TYR A 17 4.02 2.29 -12.73
N ASP A 18 4.03 3.56 -12.35
CA ASP A 18 5.07 4.21 -11.57
C ASP A 18 4.41 5.33 -10.73
N ASP A 19 4.09 5.00 -9.48
CA ASP A 19 3.35 5.87 -8.56
C ASP A 19 4.32 6.47 -7.54
N PRO A 20 4.76 7.73 -7.72
CA PRO A 20 5.63 8.40 -6.78
C PRO A 20 4.86 8.93 -5.57
N GLY A 21 5.57 9.08 -4.45
CA GLY A 21 5.06 9.78 -3.27
C GLY A 21 4.06 8.99 -2.45
N ILE A 22 3.98 7.66 -2.63
CA ILE A 22 3.11 6.79 -1.84
C ILE A 22 3.50 6.87 -0.36
N PRO A 23 2.61 7.34 0.52
CA PRO A 23 2.96 7.54 1.93
C PRO A 23 2.70 6.30 2.78
N TRP A 24 3.39 6.22 3.92
CA TRP A 24 3.10 5.30 5.03
C TRP A 24 3.21 3.82 4.66
N VAL A 25 4.28 3.44 3.98
CA VAL A 25 4.45 2.13 3.35
C VAL A 25 5.05 1.09 4.29
N SER A 26 4.27 0.04 4.57
CA SER A 26 4.68 -1.12 5.36
C SER A 26 4.50 -2.41 4.57
N TYR A 27 5.58 -2.88 3.94
CA TYR A 27 5.62 -4.14 3.20
C TYR A 27 5.46 -5.34 4.12
N PHE A 28 4.69 -6.34 3.67
CA PHE A 28 4.45 -7.57 4.42
C PHE A 28 4.58 -8.85 3.58
N ASN A 29 4.53 -8.77 2.24
CA ASN A 29 4.70 -9.94 1.36
C ASN A 29 5.29 -9.53 0.00
N GLY A 30 6.60 -9.69 -0.19
CA GLY A 30 7.26 -9.28 -1.43
C GLY A 30 7.03 -7.79 -1.73
N GLY A 31 6.19 -7.50 -2.73
CA GLY A 31 5.76 -6.14 -3.12
C GLY A 31 4.48 -5.63 -2.44
N ASP A 32 3.72 -6.48 -1.73
CA ASP A 32 2.47 -6.10 -1.10
C ASP A 32 2.72 -5.31 0.20
N ALA A 33 1.98 -4.21 0.36
CA ALA A 33 2.13 -3.32 1.50
C ALA A 33 0.80 -2.74 2.01
N LEU A 34 0.80 -2.35 3.27
CA LEU A 34 -0.15 -1.37 3.81
C LEU A 34 0.37 0.03 3.42
N HIS A 35 -0.45 0.88 2.80
CA HIS A 35 -0.07 2.25 2.49
C HIS A 35 -1.26 3.19 2.22
N GLY A 36 -0.97 4.48 2.14
CA GLY A 36 -1.93 5.47 1.68
C GLY A 36 -2.02 5.48 0.16
N PHE A 37 -3.23 5.57 -0.39
CA PHE A 37 -3.44 5.80 -1.82
C PHE A 37 -4.80 6.48 -2.01
N LEU A 38 -4.88 7.51 -2.85
CA LEU A 38 -6.13 8.23 -3.06
C LEU A 38 -7.05 7.44 -3.99
N ARG A 39 -8.23 7.07 -3.51
CA ARG A 39 -9.28 6.42 -4.29
C ARG A 39 -10.59 7.17 -4.16
N SER A 40 -11.46 7.05 -5.17
CA SER A 40 -12.81 7.60 -5.12
C SER A 40 -13.68 6.90 -4.07
N GLN A 41 -13.48 5.59 -3.90
CA GLN A 41 -14.16 4.74 -2.92
C GLN A 41 -13.23 3.63 -2.43
N TYR A 42 -13.51 3.11 -1.23
CA TYR A 42 -12.78 2.01 -0.59
C TYR A 42 -13.76 0.88 -0.23
N GLY A 43 -13.22 -0.28 0.17
CA GLY A 43 -14.02 -1.44 0.60
C GLY A 43 -14.23 -2.52 -0.45
N PHE A 44 -13.52 -2.44 -1.58
CA PHE A 44 -13.49 -3.48 -2.61
C PHE A 44 -12.09 -3.59 -3.25
N PRO A 45 -11.73 -4.75 -3.84
CA PRO A 45 -10.44 -4.94 -4.48
C PRO A 45 -10.25 -4.01 -5.69
N GLN A 46 -9.13 -3.26 -5.71
CA GLN A 46 -8.79 -2.33 -6.81
C GLN A 46 -7.28 -2.06 -6.96
N SER A 47 -6.46 -2.64 -6.09
CA SER A 47 -5.00 -2.57 -6.10
C SER A 47 -4.40 -3.80 -6.80
N LEU A 48 -3.07 -3.86 -6.89
CA LEU A 48 -2.31 -5.01 -7.41
C LEU A 48 -1.77 -5.93 -6.30
N GLY A 49 -2.45 -5.95 -5.15
CA GLY A 49 -2.09 -6.78 -3.98
C GLY A 49 -1.97 -5.99 -2.68
N CYS A 50 -1.62 -4.70 -2.77
CA CYS A 50 -1.54 -3.83 -1.61
C CYS A 50 -2.89 -3.61 -0.92
N VAL A 51 -2.83 -3.31 0.38
CA VAL A 51 -3.98 -2.87 1.17
C VAL A 51 -3.92 -1.34 1.24
N GLU A 52 -4.65 -0.70 0.34
CA GLU A 52 -4.71 0.75 0.20
C GLU A 52 -5.72 1.37 1.16
N MET A 53 -5.38 2.53 1.72
CA MET A 53 -6.20 3.26 2.69
C MET A 53 -6.23 4.77 2.39
N PRO A 54 -7.23 5.50 2.92
CA PRO A 54 -7.15 6.96 3.01
C PRO A 54 -5.89 7.38 3.77
N PHE A 55 -5.29 8.52 3.41
CA PHE A 55 -4.03 8.99 4.00
C PHE A 55 -4.07 9.10 5.52
N ALA A 56 -5.21 9.53 6.08
CA ALA A 56 -5.40 9.62 7.53
C ALA A 56 -5.32 8.24 8.20
N SER A 57 -5.99 7.23 7.65
CA SER A 57 -5.97 5.86 8.16
C SER A 57 -4.60 5.20 8.01
N ALA A 58 -3.95 5.39 6.85
CA ALA A 58 -2.60 4.90 6.62
C ALA A 58 -1.60 5.52 7.60
N GLY A 59 -1.69 6.84 7.83
CA GLY A 59 -0.85 7.54 8.80
C GLY A 59 -1.11 7.10 10.23
N ALA A 60 -2.37 6.81 10.58
CA ALA A 60 -2.73 6.32 11.91
C ALA A 60 -2.18 4.92 12.21
N ILE A 61 -2.17 4.03 11.22
CA ILE A 61 -1.72 2.64 11.42
C ILE A 61 -0.21 2.46 11.29
N TYR A 62 0.47 3.33 10.52
CA TYR A 62 1.90 3.22 10.25
C TYR A 62 2.80 3.09 11.49
N PRO A 63 2.58 3.81 12.60
CA PRO A 63 3.36 3.62 13.84
C PRO A 63 3.19 2.23 14.47
N TRP A 64 2.06 1.56 14.23
CA TRP A 64 1.71 0.25 14.80
C TRP A 64 2.16 -0.93 13.94
N THR A 65 2.77 -0.67 12.79
CA THR A 65 3.27 -1.69 11.85
C THR A 65 4.79 -1.59 11.66
N PRO A 66 5.60 -1.68 12.73
CA PRO A 66 7.04 -1.85 12.59
C PRO A 66 7.39 -3.14 11.83
N ILE A 67 8.63 -3.23 11.37
CA ILE A 67 9.13 -4.45 10.71
C ILE A 67 8.98 -5.63 11.68
N GLY A 68 8.41 -6.73 11.19
CA GLY A 68 8.11 -7.93 11.99
C GLY A 68 6.68 -8.00 12.53
N THR A 69 5.86 -6.96 12.38
CA THR A 69 4.42 -7.04 12.67
C THR A 69 3.76 -8.07 11.76
N LEU A 70 3.04 -9.03 12.37
CA LEU A 70 2.29 -10.03 11.62
C LEU A 70 1.12 -9.38 10.87
N VAL A 71 0.99 -9.71 9.60
CA VAL A 71 -0.17 -9.38 8.78
C VAL A 71 -0.88 -10.68 8.42
N THR A 72 -2.17 -10.75 8.74
CA THR A 72 -3.03 -11.89 8.38
C THR A 72 -4.07 -11.41 7.37
N ILE A 73 -4.14 -12.10 6.24
CA ILE A 73 -5.16 -11.89 5.19
C ILE A 73 -6.12 -13.08 5.27
N LEU A 74 -7.43 -12.80 5.32
CA LEU A 74 -8.51 -13.79 5.46
C LEU A 74 -9.43 -13.79 4.25
#